data_AF-A0A829QAA6-F1
#
_entry.id   AF-A0A829QAA6-F1
#
_cell.length_a   1.000
_cell.length_b   1.000
_cell.length_c   1.000
_cell.angle_alpha   90.00
_cell.angle_beta   90.00
_cell.angle_gamma   90.00
#
_symmetry.space_group_name_H-M   'P 1'
#
loop_
_entity.id
_entity.type
_entity.pdbx_description
1 polymer ?
#
loop_
_entity_poly.entity_id
_entity_poly.type
_entity_poly.pdbx_seq_one_letter_code
_entity_poly.pdbx_strand_id
1 'polypeptide(L)'
;MTSTADAVIDDLRAESDELDALVAALPEQGWARDTPAAGWTIAHQIAHLHWTDAQSLLAVTDPAVFAEELPKAMADPLGFVDKAAEETAQIPPADLLIQWRSTRNQLHAALRAVPDGVKIPWYGPPMSAASMGTARLMETWAHGLDVADALGVPLAPTPRIKSIAHLGVRTRDFAFSVHGLPAPSEPFRVELTGPDADTWTWGPEEAAQRVTGSALDFCYLVTQRRPRADLDLRATGQDAEQWLSIAQAFAGPPGAGRDEPRGRRPHAGSLGGNVRRKSQHGGVLGLRHRCARYRCSDTCLPRPAA
;
A
#
# COMPACT_ATOMS: atom_id res chain seq x y z
N MET A 1 -5.26 25.21 14.91
CA MET A 1 -4.15 24.46 14.30
C MET A 1 -4.71 23.11 13.93
N THR A 2 -4.67 22.73 12.65
CA THR A 2 -5.12 21.39 12.19
C THR A 2 -4.17 20.36 12.77
N SER A 3 -4.70 19.30 13.42
CA SER A 3 -3.84 18.24 13.96
C SER A 3 -3.19 17.46 12.82
N THR A 4 -2.08 16.75 13.08
CA THR A 4 -1.48 15.84 12.10
C THR A 4 -2.46 14.77 11.65
N ALA A 5 -3.34 14.30 12.55
CA ALA A 5 -4.39 13.35 12.21
C ALA A 5 -5.38 13.96 11.21
N ASP A 6 -5.88 15.17 11.47
CA ASP A 6 -6.85 15.84 10.59
C ASP A 6 -6.32 16.01 9.17
N ALA A 7 -5.07 16.46 9.01
CA ALA A 7 -4.45 16.64 7.70
C ALA A 7 -4.37 15.32 6.92
N VAL A 8 -3.92 14.24 7.57
CA VAL A 8 -3.86 12.91 6.93
C VAL A 8 -5.25 12.38 6.58
N ILE A 9 -6.28 12.67 7.39
CA ILE A 9 -7.64 12.22 7.11
C ILE A 9 -8.28 13.06 5.98
N ASP A 10 -7.89 14.33 5.82
CA ASP A 10 -8.27 15.12 4.64
C ASP A 10 -7.63 14.56 3.36
N ASP A 11 -6.35 14.17 3.41
CA ASP A 11 -5.68 13.48 2.31
C ASP A 11 -6.35 12.14 1.97
N LEU A 12 -6.65 11.32 2.98
CA LEU A 12 -7.36 10.05 2.82
C LEU A 12 -8.73 10.24 2.18
N ARG A 13 -9.49 11.27 2.58
CA ARG A 13 -10.78 11.59 1.96
C ARG A 13 -10.60 11.89 0.47
N ALA A 14 -9.67 12.79 0.14
CA ALA A 14 -9.44 13.20 -1.24
C ALA A 14 -8.96 12.04 -2.13
N GLU A 15 -8.07 11.17 -1.61
CA GLU A 15 -7.64 9.96 -2.31
C GLU A 15 -8.79 8.96 -2.51
N SER A 16 -9.65 8.80 -1.50
CA SER A 16 -10.83 7.95 -1.59
C SER A 16 -11.83 8.46 -2.63
N ASP A 17 -12.00 9.77 -2.74
CA ASP A 17 -12.93 10.39 -3.69
C ASP A 17 -12.42 10.28 -5.14
N GLU A 18 -11.11 10.33 -5.36
CA GLU A 18 -10.52 10.07 -6.69
C GLU A 18 -10.73 8.61 -7.12
N LEU A 19 -10.51 7.64 -6.23
CA LEU A 19 -10.81 6.24 -6.51
C LEU A 19 -12.32 6.01 -6.72
N ASP A 20 -13.16 6.63 -5.92
CA ASP A 20 -14.61 6.58 -6.05
C ASP A 20 -15.07 7.02 -7.44
N ALA A 21 -14.54 8.13 -7.95
CA ALA A 21 -14.88 8.64 -9.27
C ALA A 21 -14.53 7.65 -10.39
N LEU A 22 -13.43 6.89 -10.26
CA LEU A 22 -13.05 5.86 -11.22
C LEU A 22 -14.07 4.72 -11.27
N VAL A 23 -14.50 4.21 -10.11
CA VAL A 23 -15.36 3.02 -10.03
C VAL A 23 -16.85 3.32 -10.16
N ALA A 24 -17.29 4.51 -9.74
CA ALA A 24 -18.69 4.94 -9.84
C ALA A 24 -19.16 5.12 -11.29
N ALA A 25 -18.23 5.38 -12.21
CA ALA A 25 -18.52 5.52 -13.63
C ALA A 25 -18.59 4.17 -14.37
N LEU A 26 -18.21 3.06 -13.72
CA LEU A 26 -18.17 1.75 -14.35
C LEU A 26 -19.57 1.12 -14.38
N PRO A 27 -19.94 0.43 -15.48
CA PRO A 27 -21.05 -0.50 -15.43
C PRO A 27 -20.65 -1.71 -14.57
N GLU A 28 -21.64 -2.48 -14.10
CA GLU A 28 -21.43 -3.61 -13.18
C GLU A 28 -20.36 -4.60 -13.68
N GLN A 29 -20.43 -5.01 -14.96
CA GLN A 29 -19.45 -5.91 -15.56
C GLN A 29 -18.01 -5.35 -15.58
N GLY A 30 -17.85 -4.03 -15.45
CA GLY A 30 -16.54 -3.39 -15.34
C GLY A 30 -15.81 -3.75 -14.06
N TRP A 31 -16.53 -4.07 -12.99
CA TRP A 31 -15.97 -4.44 -11.69
C TRP A 31 -15.32 -5.83 -11.70
N ALA A 32 -15.70 -6.69 -12.64
CA ALA A 32 -15.11 -8.01 -12.84
C ALA A 32 -13.76 -7.99 -13.60
N ARG A 33 -13.26 -6.81 -13.99
CA ARG A 33 -11.98 -6.69 -14.69
C ARG A 33 -10.81 -7.01 -13.75
N ASP A 34 -9.91 -7.87 -14.21
CA ASP A 34 -8.65 -8.18 -13.53
C ASP A 34 -7.79 -6.93 -13.35
N THR A 35 -7.15 -6.83 -12.18
CA THR A 35 -6.13 -5.83 -11.91
C THR A 35 -4.74 -6.43 -12.01
N PRO A 36 -3.67 -5.62 -11.89
CA PRO A 36 -2.31 -6.14 -11.80
C PRO A 36 -2.06 -7.05 -10.59
N ALA A 37 -2.89 -6.97 -9.55
CA ALA A 37 -2.82 -7.88 -8.41
C ALA A 37 -3.46 -9.22 -8.83
N ALA A 38 -2.63 -10.26 -8.95
CA ALA A 38 -3.06 -11.54 -9.50
C ALA A 38 -4.24 -12.14 -8.72
N GLY A 39 -5.29 -12.53 -9.44
CA GLY A 39 -6.52 -13.09 -8.86
C GLY A 39 -7.51 -12.05 -8.34
N TRP A 40 -7.15 -10.76 -8.31
CA TRP A 40 -8.04 -9.71 -7.84
C TRP A 40 -8.61 -8.90 -8.98
N THR A 41 -9.94 -8.78 -9.00
CA THR A 41 -10.67 -7.85 -9.88
C THR A 41 -10.81 -6.48 -9.23
N ILE A 42 -11.34 -5.49 -9.97
CA ILE A 42 -11.71 -4.18 -9.40
C ILE A 42 -12.64 -4.34 -8.19
N ALA A 43 -13.59 -5.30 -8.23
CA ALA A 43 -14.45 -5.61 -7.08
C ALA A 43 -13.64 -6.03 -5.85
N HIS A 44 -12.63 -6.88 -6.02
CA HIS A 44 -11.75 -7.30 -4.93
C HIS A 44 -10.97 -6.13 -4.33
N GLN A 45 -10.50 -5.18 -5.15
CA GLN A 45 -9.81 -3.98 -4.65
C GLN A 45 -10.72 -3.17 -3.71
N ILE A 46 -11.95 -2.88 -4.14
CA ILE A 46 -12.90 -2.08 -3.34
C ILE A 46 -13.40 -2.88 -2.13
N ALA A 47 -13.62 -4.18 -2.29
CA ALA A 47 -14.01 -5.09 -1.21
C ALA A 47 -12.96 -5.15 -0.09
N HIS A 48 -11.69 -5.29 -0.45
CA HIS A 48 -10.58 -5.23 0.51
C HIS A 48 -10.53 -3.91 1.26
N LEU A 49 -10.62 -2.79 0.54
CA LEU A 49 -10.64 -1.45 1.15
C LEU A 49 -11.82 -1.30 2.10
N HIS A 50 -13.02 -1.70 1.67
CA HIS A 50 -14.23 -1.64 2.49
C HIS A 50 -14.10 -2.48 3.76
N TRP A 51 -13.66 -3.74 3.63
CA TRP A 51 -13.51 -4.63 4.77
C TRP A 51 -12.48 -4.08 5.76
N THR A 52 -11.31 -3.66 5.28
CA THR A 52 -10.27 -3.08 6.15
C THR A 52 -10.70 -1.75 6.78
N ASP A 53 -11.51 -0.92 6.09
CA ASP A 53 -12.14 0.27 6.68
C ASP A 53 -13.13 -0.10 7.78
N ALA A 54 -13.93 -1.16 7.58
CA ALA A 54 -14.88 -1.65 8.58
C ALA A 54 -14.15 -2.16 9.84
N GLN A 55 -13.05 -2.91 9.68
CA GLN A 55 -12.22 -3.35 10.81
C GLN A 55 -11.56 -2.17 11.53
N SER A 56 -11.11 -1.16 10.79
CA SER A 56 -10.55 0.06 11.38
C SER A 56 -11.59 0.84 12.17
N LEU A 57 -12.81 0.93 11.63
CA LEU A 57 -13.92 1.59 12.30
C LEU A 57 -14.28 0.85 13.59
N LEU A 58 -14.41 -0.48 13.51
CA LEU A 58 -14.67 -1.35 14.66
C LEU A 58 -13.61 -1.19 15.75
N ALA A 59 -12.33 -1.18 15.38
CA ALA A 59 -11.22 -0.97 16.32
C ALA A 59 -11.30 0.37 17.06
N VAL A 60 -11.85 1.42 16.41
CA VAL A 60 -12.03 2.74 17.01
C VAL A 60 -13.28 2.82 17.86
N THR A 61 -14.41 2.29 17.38
CA THR A 61 -15.73 2.51 18.00
C THR A 61 -16.10 1.43 19.01
N ASP A 62 -15.62 0.20 18.82
CA ASP A 62 -15.84 -0.93 19.73
C ASP A 62 -14.57 -1.80 19.86
N PRO A 63 -13.56 -1.32 20.62
CA PRO A 63 -12.32 -2.05 20.85
C PRO A 63 -12.51 -3.47 21.45
N ALA A 64 -13.59 -3.68 22.21
CA ALA A 64 -13.88 -4.97 22.83
C ALA A 64 -14.33 -5.98 21.78
N VAL A 65 -15.26 -5.60 20.91
CA VAL A 65 -15.68 -6.45 19.78
C VAL A 65 -14.54 -6.65 18.79
N PHE A 66 -13.73 -5.64 18.51
CA PHE A 66 -12.53 -5.80 17.68
C PHE A 66 -11.55 -6.84 18.24
N ALA A 67 -11.40 -6.92 19.56
CA ALA A 67 -10.50 -7.89 20.19
C ALA A 67 -10.90 -9.36 19.90
N GLU A 68 -12.17 -9.63 19.61
CA GLU A 68 -12.66 -10.95 19.21
C GLU A 68 -12.23 -11.35 17.78
N GLU A 69 -11.81 -10.38 16.96
CA GLU A 69 -11.29 -10.63 15.60
C GLU A 69 -9.81 -11.01 15.59
N LEU A 70 -9.04 -10.63 16.63
CA LEU A 70 -7.60 -10.92 16.70
C LEU A 70 -7.29 -12.43 16.65
N PRO A 71 -7.98 -13.32 17.39
CA PRO A 71 -7.74 -14.76 17.29
C PRO A 71 -7.98 -15.32 15.89
N LYS A 72 -8.95 -14.78 15.15
CA LYS A 72 -9.27 -15.23 13.78
C LYS A 72 -8.13 -14.88 12.82
N ALA A 73 -7.62 -13.65 12.91
CA ALA A 73 -6.46 -13.21 12.14
C ALA A 73 -5.19 -14.01 12.49
N MET A 74 -4.99 -14.35 13.77
CA MET A 74 -3.86 -15.18 14.20
C MET A 74 -3.96 -16.64 13.72
N ALA A 75 -5.17 -17.18 13.56
CA ALA A 75 -5.39 -18.55 13.09
C ALA A 75 -5.09 -18.72 11.59
N ASP A 76 -5.23 -17.64 10.80
CA ASP A 76 -4.90 -17.62 9.37
C ASP A 76 -4.22 -16.31 8.93
N PRO A 77 -2.97 -16.05 9.37
CA PRO A 77 -2.31 -14.76 9.12
C PRO A 77 -2.06 -14.44 7.65
N LEU A 78 -2.05 -15.48 6.80
CA LEU A 78 -1.79 -15.36 5.36
C LEU A 78 -3.07 -15.27 4.53
N GLY A 79 -4.17 -15.89 4.98
CA GLY A 79 -5.41 -15.97 4.22
C GLY A 79 -6.59 -15.18 4.79
N PHE A 80 -6.51 -14.66 6.02
CA PHE A 80 -7.64 -14.01 6.69
C PHE A 80 -8.17 -12.80 5.91
N VAL A 81 -7.27 -11.92 5.47
CA VAL A 81 -7.63 -10.71 4.72
C VAL A 81 -8.08 -11.07 3.30
N ASP A 82 -7.36 -11.96 2.61
CA ASP A 82 -7.70 -12.38 1.24
C ASP A 82 -9.08 -13.05 1.17
N LYS A 83 -9.40 -13.92 2.14
CA LYS A 83 -10.73 -14.55 2.23
C LYS A 83 -11.83 -13.51 2.47
N ALA A 84 -11.59 -12.56 3.38
CA ALA A 84 -12.55 -11.50 3.64
C ALA A 84 -12.79 -10.63 2.41
N ALA A 85 -11.73 -10.33 1.63
CA ALA A 85 -11.85 -9.61 0.37
C ALA A 85 -12.64 -10.40 -0.68
N GLU A 86 -12.37 -11.70 -0.85
CA GLU A 86 -13.11 -12.59 -1.77
C GLU A 86 -14.60 -12.69 -1.42
N GLU A 87 -14.93 -12.89 -0.14
CA GLU A 87 -16.31 -12.95 0.35
C GLU A 87 -17.03 -11.61 0.15
N THR A 88 -16.36 -10.51 0.49
CA THR A 88 -16.91 -9.15 0.34
C THR A 88 -17.06 -8.76 -1.13
N ALA A 89 -16.22 -9.28 -2.03
CA ALA A 89 -16.30 -9.02 -3.48
C ALA A 89 -17.52 -9.67 -4.14
N GLN A 90 -18.21 -10.60 -3.46
CA GLN A 90 -19.49 -11.17 -3.93
C GLN A 90 -20.68 -10.22 -3.75
N ILE A 91 -20.52 -9.14 -2.97
CA ILE A 91 -21.54 -8.10 -2.85
C ILE A 91 -21.71 -7.42 -4.22
N PRO A 92 -22.95 -7.21 -4.71
CA PRO A 92 -23.19 -6.51 -5.96
C PRO A 92 -22.45 -5.15 -5.98
N PRO A 93 -21.75 -4.80 -7.08
CA PRO A 93 -20.96 -3.57 -7.17
C PRO A 93 -21.63 -2.28 -6.68
N ALA A 94 -22.91 -2.10 -6.98
CA ALA A 94 -23.67 -0.93 -6.54
C ALA A 94 -23.81 -0.88 -5.01
N ASP A 95 -24.11 -2.03 -4.39
CA ASP A 95 -24.25 -2.14 -2.94
C ASP A 95 -22.91 -2.02 -2.24
N LEU A 96 -21.85 -2.63 -2.80
CA LEU A 96 -20.49 -2.54 -2.28
C LEU A 96 -19.99 -1.09 -2.29
N LEU A 97 -20.25 -0.34 -3.38
CA LEU A 97 -19.89 1.08 -3.45
C LEU A 97 -20.63 1.92 -2.41
N ILE A 98 -21.92 1.67 -2.19
CA ILE A 98 -22.70 2.37 -1.14
C ILE A 98 -22.13 2.07 0.24
N GLN A 99 -21.84 0.80 0.54
CA GLN A 99 -21.29 0.37 1.81
C GLN A 99 -19.89 0.96 2.05
N TRP A 100 -19.02 0.91 1.04
CA TRP A 100 -17.68 1.49 1.14
C TRP A 100 -17.72 3.00 1.41
N ARG A 101 -18.56 3.76 0.68
CA ARG A 101 -18.76 5.21 0.92
C ARG A 101 -19.24 5.48 2.34
N SER A 102 -20.21 4.71 2.82
CA SER A 102 -20.76 4.86 4.17
C SER A 102 -19.69 4.60 5.24
N THR A 103 -18.99 3.46 5.13
CA THR A 103 -17.99 3.03 6.11
C THR A 103 -16.80 3.97 6.14
N ARG A 104 -16.24 4.38 4.99
CA ARG A 104 -15.09 5.30 4.98
C ARG A 104 -15.43 6.65 5.60
N ASN A 105 -16.64 7.17 5.36
CA ASN A 105 -17.08 8.43 5.98
C ASN A 105 -17.22 8.30 7.50
N GLN A 106 -17.77 7.19 7.99
CA GLN A 106 -17.84 6.90 9.42
C GLN A 106 -16.44 6.77 10.04
N LEU A 107 -15.53 6.05 9.37
CA LEU A 107 -14.14 5.90 9.79
C LEU A 107 -13.42 7.25 9.87
N HIS A 108 -13.56 8.11 8.85
CA HIS A 108 -12.96 9.43 8.84
C HIS A 108 -13.46 10.31 10.00
N ALA A 109 -14.74 10.20 10.37
CA ALA A 109 -15.29 10.90 11.51
C ALA A 109 -14.77 10.32 12.84
N ALA A 110 -14.76 8.99 12.96
CA ALA A 110 -14.30 8.28 14.14
C ALA A 110 -12.82 8.57 14.44
N LEU A 111 -11.95 8.53 13.42
CA LEU A 111 -10.51 8.83 13.58
C LEU A 111 -10.26 10.27 14.06
N ARG A 112 -11.04 11.24 13.60
CA ARG A 112 -10.93 12.64 14.08
C ARG A 112 -11.39 12.80 15.53
N ALA A 113 -12.28 11.94 15.99
CA ALA A 113 -12.79 11.97 17.36
C ALA A 113 -11.88 11.25 18.36
N VAL A 114 -10.84 10.53 17.90
CA VAL A 114 -9.88 9.87 18.79
C VAL A 114 -9.05 10.93 19.52
N PRO A 115 -9.06 10.96 20.87
CA PRO A 115 -8.25 11.91 21.61
C PRO A 115 -6.75 11.71 21.39
N ASP A 116 -5.98 12.81 21.43
CA ASP A 116 -4.53 12.76 21.32
C ASP A 116 -3.90 11.81 22.36
N GLY A 117 -2.94 11.00 21.91
CA GLY A 117 -2.25 10.01 22.74
C GLY A 117 -3.00 8.69 22.93
N VAL A 118 -4.29 8.61 22.60
CA VAL A 118 -5.03 7.34 22.65
C VAL A 118 -4.57 6.41 21.53
N LYS A 119 -4.38 5.14 21.89
CA LYS A 119 -3.98 4.08 20.95
C LYS A 119 -5.20 3.24 20.58
N ILE A 120 -5.34 3.01 19.28
CA ILE A 120 -6.35 2.15 18.67
C ILE A 120 -5.75 0.74 18.58
N PRO A 121 -6.44 -0.31 19.06
CA PRO A 121 -5.98 -1.68 18.87
C PRO A 121 -5.91 -2.03 17.39
N TRP A 122 -4.99 -2.92 17.01
CA TRP A 122 -4.87 -3.36 15.63
C TRP A 122 -4.34 -4.79 15.56
N TYR A 123 -4.36 -5.38 14.37
CA TYR A 123 -3.75 -6.69 14.09
C TYR A 123 -2.23 -6.70 14.29
N GLY A 124 -1.61 -5.53 14.17
CA GLY A 124 -0.22 -5.28 14.54
C GLY A 124 -0.11 -4.46 15.84
N PRO A 125 1.00 -3.73 16.03
CA PRO A 125 1.13 -2.82 17.17
C PRO A 125 -0.02 -1.80 17.21
N PRO A 126 -0.54 -1.43 18.40
CA PRO A 126 -1.55 -0.39 18.53
C PRO A 126 -1.11 0.93 17.88
N MET A 127 -2.03 1.55 17.14
CA MET A 127 -1.75 2.72 16.31
C MET A 127 -2.34 4.00 16.90
N SER A 128 -1.74 5.16 16.64
CA SER A 128 -2.45 6.43 16.81
C SER A 128 -3.45 6.64 15.66
N ALA A 129 -4.40 7.56 15.82
CA ALA A 129 -5.32 7.95 14.73
C ALA A 129 -4.57 8.41 13.48
N ALA A 130 -3.52 9.23 13.62
CA ALA A 130 -2.68 9.65 12.50
C ALA A 130 -1.96 8.47 11.81
N SER A 131 -1.49 7.48 12.58
CA SER A 131 -0.82 6.29 12.01
C SER A 131 -1.81 5.42 11.26
N MET A 132 -3.00 5.21 11.82
CA MET A 132 -4.07 4.46 11.15
C MET A 132 -4.54 5.17 9.88
N GLY A 133 -4.80 6.48 9.94
CA GLY A 133 -5.14 7.28 8.77
C GLY A 133 -4.06 7.22 7.68
N THR A 134 -2.78 7.24 8.05
CA THR A 134 -1.66 7.12 7.10
C THR A 134 -1.64 5.74 6.44
N ALA A 135 -1.87 4.67 7.20
CA ALA A 135 -1.97 3.33 6.66
C ALA A 135 -3.16 3.19 5.70
N ARG A 136 -4.34 3.72 6.06
CA ARG A 136 -5.52 3.73 5.19
C ARG A 136 -5.30 4.55 3.92
N LEU A 137 -4.60 5.67 4.00
CA LEU A 137 -4.22 6.49 2.84
C LEU A 137 -3.32 5.71 1.90
N MET A 138 -2.30 5.04 2.43
CA MET A 138 -1.39 4.19 1.65
C MET A 138 -2.14 3.04 0.97
N GLU A 139 -3.03 2.34 1.68
CA GLU A 139 -3.86 1.27 1.12
C GLU A 139 -4.76 1.83 -0.01
N THR A 140 -5.49 2.90 0.25
CA THR A 140 -6.41 3.51 -0.73
C THR A 140 -5.67 3.92 -2.01
N TRP A 141 -4.52 4.58 -1.87
CA TRP A 141 -3.68 4.97 -3.01
C TRP A 141 -3.17 3.75 -3.78
N ALA A 142 -2.66 2.74 -3.07
CA ALA A 142 -2.04 1.57 -3.69
C ALA A 142 -3.06 0.70 -4.43
N HIS A 143 -4.25 0.51 -3.87
CA HIS A 143 -5.37 -0.19 -4.50
C HIS A 143 -6.01 0.66 -5.62
N GLY A 144 -6.03 1.99 -5.45
CA GLY A 144 -6.46 2.93 -6.49
C GLY A 144 -5.59 2.89 -7.74
N LEU A 145 -4.27 2.72 -7.57
CA LEU A 145 -3.35 2.48 -8.69
C LEU A 145 -3.66 1.19 -9.45
N ASP A 146 -4.02 0.12 -8.74
CA ASP A 146 -4.37 -1.14 -9.38
C ASP A 146 -5.66 -1.04 -10.20
N VAL A 147 -6.66 -0.32 -9.68
CA VAL A 147 -7.87 0.02 -10.44
C VAL A 147 -7.54 0.89 -11.64
N ALA A 148 -6.75 1.95 -11.47
CA ALA A 148 -6.36 2.85 -12.55
C ALA A 148 -5.58 2.11 -13.66
N ASP A 149 -4.65 1.22 -13.28
CA ASP A 149 -3.91 0.36 -14.21
C ASP A 149 -4.85 -0.59 -14.99
N ALA A 150 -5.83 -1.20 -14.32
CA ALA A 150 -6.83 -2.05 -14.96
C ALA A 150 -7.71 -1.26 -15.95
N LEU A 151 -7.97 0.01 -15.66
CA LEU A 151 -8.72 0.93 -16.52
C LEU A 151 -7.86 1.57 -17.62
N GLY A 152 -6.53 1.50 -17.51
CA GLY A 152 -5.60 2.20 -18.40
C GLY A 152 -5.61 3.71 -18.21
N VAL A 153 -6.03 4.19 -17.03
CA VAL A 153 -6.13 5.60 -16.68
C VAL A 153 -4.87 6.01 -15.93
N PRO A 154 -4.14 7.06 -16.37
CA PRO A 154 -3.03 7.58 -15.59
C PRO A 154 -3.54 8.38 -14.39
N LEU A 155 -2.96 8.14 -13.21
CA LEU A 155 -3.15 8.98 -12.03
C LEU A 155 -2.01 9.99 -11.93
N ALA A 156 -2.35 11.26 -11.76
CA ALA A 156 -1.36 12.31 -11.50
C ALA A 156 -0.93 12.23 -10.03
N PRO A 157 0.39 12.26 -9.73
CA PRO A 157 0.84 12.27 -8.35
C PRO A 157 0.44 13.59 -7.68
N THR A 158 -0.03 13.52 -6.43
CA THR A 158 -0.37 14.68 -5.61
C THR A 158 0.53 14.72 -4.38
N PRO A 159 0.70 15.87 -3.71
CA PRO A 159 1.49 15.97 -2.48
C PRO A 159 1.05 15.02 -1.35
N ARG A 160 -0.16 14.47 -1.41
CA ARG A 160 -0.70 13.47 -0.46
C ARG A 160 0.20 12.25 -0.29
N ILE A 161 0.98 11.90 -1.33
CA ILE A 161 1.92 10.78 -1.27
C ILE A 161 3.07 11.00 -0.28
N LYS A 162 3.27 12.22 0.26
CA LYS A 162 4.29 12.49 1.29
C LYS A 162 4.09 11.64 2.54
N SER A 163 2.84 11.43 2.95
CA SER A 163 2.49 10.57 4.10
C SER A 163 2.82 9.10 3.81
N ILE A 164 2.63 8.66 2.56
CA ILE A 164 2.99 7.31 2.10
C ILE A 164 4.51 7.13 2.08
N ALA A 165 5.25 8.10 1.54
CA ALA A 165 6.71 8.10 1.56
C ALA A 165 7.25 8.09 2.99
N HIS A 166 6.67 8.89 3.88
CA HIS A 166 7.03 8.89 5.29
C HIS A 166 6.81 7.52 5.95
N LEU A 167 5.68 6.87 5.67
CA LEU A 167 5.42 5.50 6.14
C LEU A 167 6.46 4.50 5.60
N GLY A 168 6.81 4.60 4.32
CA GLY A 168 7.86 3.78 3.69
C GLY A 168 9.22 3.93 4.40
N VAL A 169 9.64 5.16 4.72
CA VAL A 169 10.88 5.41 5.47
C VAL A 169 10.78 4.83 6.88
N ARG A 170 9.65 5.04 7.58
CA ARG A 170 9.42 4.56 8.95
C ARG A 170 9.39 3.02 9.06
N THR A 171 9.10 2.33 7.96
CA THR A 171 8.99 0.87 7.90
C THR A 171 10.26 0.18 7.40
N ARG A 172 11.38 0.91 7.25
CA ARG A 172 12.69 0.33 6.89
C ARG A 172 13.04 -0.89 7.74
N ASP A 173 13.10 -0.74 9.05
CA ASP A 173 13.54 -1.82 9.96
C ASP A 173 12.52 -2.96 10.01
N PHE A 174 11.24 -2.62 9.87
CA PHE A 174 10.17 -3.60 9.71
C PHE A 174 10.38 -4.46 8.47
N ALA A 175 10.77 -3.86 7.33
CA ALA A 175 11.06 -4.58 6.09
C ALA A 175 12.23 -5.57 6.26
N PHE A 176 13.31 -5.20 6.95
CA PHE A 176 14.38 -6.15 7.29
C PHE A 176 13.85 -7.31 8.16
N SER A 177 13.13 -6.98 9.22
CA SER A 177 12.59 -7.96 10.18
C SER A 177 11.66 -8.98 9.51
N VAL A 178 10.72 -8.52 8.69
CA VAL A 178 9.73 -9.40 8.04
C VAL A 178 10.35 -10.27 6.94
N HIS A 179 11.52 -9.89 6.43
CA HIS A 179 12.35 -10.70 5.54
C HIS A 179 13.38 -11.58 6.28
N GLY A 180 13.37 -11.60 7.62
CA GLY A 180 14.29 -12.41 8.42
C GLY A 180 15.74 -11.91 8.38
N LEU A 181 15.94 -10.63 8.08
CA LEU A 181 17.24 -9.98 7.99
C LEU A 181 17.48 -9.06 9.19
N PRO A 182 18.73 -8.90 9.66
CA PRO A 182 19.05 -7.92 10.70
C PRO A 182 18.90 -6.50 10.15
N ALA A 183 18.18 -5.66 10.89
CA ALA A 183 18.05 -4.25 10.52
C ALA A 183 19.37 -3.50 10.79
N PRO A 184 19.86 -2.68 9.84
CA PRO A 184 21.03 -1.83 10.02
C PRO A 184 20.82 -0.82 11.17
N SER A 185 21.80 -0.72 12.07
CA SER A 185 21.75 0.21 13.19
C SER A 185 22.01 1.67 12.78
N GLU A 186 22.76 1.88 11.71
CA GLU A 186 23.06 3.22 11.21
C GLU A 186 21.82 3.86 10.56
N PRO A 187 21.59 5.17 10.75
CA PRO A 187 20.50 5.88 10.10
C PRO A 187 20.79 6.03 8.60
N PHE A 188 19.74 6.08 7.80
CA PHE A 188 19.84 6.39 6.37
C PHE A 188 19.46 7.84 6.11
N ARG A 189 20.05 8.45 5.07
CA ARG A 189 19.54 9.68 4.47
C ARG A 189 18.61 9.32 3.32
N VAL A 190 17.36 9.77 3.38
CA VAL A 190 16.41 9.62 2.28
C VAL A 190 16.09 11.01 1.74
N GLU A 191 16.27 11.22 0.43
CA GLU A 191 15.91 12.48 -0.25
C GLU A 191 15.06 12.20 -1.48
N LEU A 192 13.80 12.62 -1.44
CA LEU A 192 12.84 12.36 -2.51
C LEU A 192 12.36 13.67 -3.11
N THR A 193 12.27 13.73 -4.44
CA THR A 193 11.64 14.85 -5.14
C THR A 193 10.13 14.64 -5.17
N GLY A 194 9.39 15.54 -4.53
CA GLY A 194 7.94 15.56 -4.48
C GLY A 194 7.31 15.96 -5.83
N PRO A 195 5.97 15.82 -5.97
CA PRO A 195 5.26 16.16 -7.20
C PRO A 195 5.40 17.63 -7.61
N ASP A 196 5.58 18.53 -6.65
CA ASP A 196 5.77 19.97 -6.87
C ASP A 196 7.26 20.35 -7.04
N ALA A 197 8.12 19.36 -7.31
CA ALA A 197 9.57 19.47 -7.42
C ALA A 197 10.30 19.94 -6.14
N ASP A 198 9.62 19.93 -5.00
CA ASP A 198 10.22 20.17 -3.69
C ASP A 198 10.98 18.92 -3.19
N THR A 199 12.03 19.14 -2.40
CA THR A 199 12.82 18.03 -1.84
C THR A 199 12.33 17.67 -0.45
N TRP A 200 11.99 16.40 -0.23
CA TRP A 200 11.64 15.84 1.08
C TRP A 200 12.82 15.04 1.63
N THR A 201 13.20 15.32 2.88
CA THR A 201 14.37 14.69 3.49
C THR A 201 14.01 14.00 4.80
N TRP A 202 14.63 12.84 5.03
CA TRP A 202 14.60 12.13 6.31
C TRP A 202 16.00 11.66 6.68
N GLY A 203 16.33 11.72 7.97
CA GLY A 203 17.61 11.29 8.51
C GLY A 203 18.76 12.30 8.36
N PRO A 204 19.91 12.00 8.99
CA PRO A 204 21.07 12.91 9.04
C PRO A 204 21.66 13.17 7.66
N GLU A 205 22.18 14.38 7.43
CA GLU A 205 22.81 14.75 6.14
C GLU A 205 24.06 13.94 5.84
N GLU A 206 24.84 13.64 6.87
CA GLU A 206 26.12 12.92 6.81
C GLU A 206 25.97 11.39 6.83
N ALA A 207 24.75 10.84 6.68
CA ALA A 207 24.56 9.39 6.70
C ALA A 207 25.24 8.73 5.49
N ALA A 208 26.03 7.68 5.75
CA ALA A 208 26.76 6.95 4.70
C ALA A 208 25.82 6.16 3.76
N GLN A 209 24.68 5.69 4.30
CA GLN A 209 23.64 5.00 3.56
C GLN A 209 22.59 6.00 3.08
N ARG A 210 22.32 6.02 1.76
CA ARG A 210 21.47 7.04 1.14
C ARG A 210 20.51 6.47 0.13
N VAL A 211 19.29 7.00 0.07
CA VAL A 211 18.31 6.75 -0.99
C VAL A 211 17.90 8.08 -1.61
N THR A 212 17.95 8.18 -2.94
CA THR A 212 17.46 9.34 -3.70
C THR A 212 16.55 8.94 -4.85
N GLY A 213 15.67 9.84 -5.29
CA GLY A 213 14.82 9.60 -6.45
C GLY A 213 13.50 10.38 -6.41
N SER A 214 12.54 9.98 -7.24
CA SER A 214 11.20 10.56 -7.19
C SER A 214 10.40 9.98 -6.01
N ALA A 215 9.58 10.83 -5.36
CA ALA A 215 8.71 10.37 -4.28
C ALA A 215 7.64 9.39 -4.77
N LEU A 216 7.18 9.57 -6.00
CA LEU A 216 6.21 8.68 -6.65
C LEU A 216 6.78 7.27 -6.81
N ASP A 217 8.00 7.16 -7.35
CA ASP A 217 8.65 5.87 -7.54
C ASP A 217 8.98 5.20 -6.21
N PHE A 218 9.39 5.98 -5.22
CA PHE A 218 9.56 5.46 -3.86
C PHE A 218 8.24 4.87 -3.32
N CYS A 219 7.12 5.58 -3.47
CA CYS A 219 5.81 5.07 -3.06
C CYS A 219 5.41 3.80 -3.85
N TYR A 220 5.70 3.73 -5.15
CA TYR A 220 5.50 2.51 -5.93
C TYR A 220 6.33 1.34 -5.41
N LEU A 221 7.59 1.58 -5.02
CA LEU A 221 8.48 0.53 -4.52
C LEU A 221 8.03 0.01 -3.16
N VAL A 222 7.82 0.90 -2.18
CA VAL A 222 7.49 0.47 -0.80
C VAL A 222 6.10 -0.16 -0.70
N THR A 223 5.24 0.12 -1.67
CA THR A 223 3.97 -0.60 -1.83
C THR A 223 4.11 -1.79 -2.79
N GLN A 224 5.24 -2.03 -3.43
CA GLN A 224 5.42 -3.14 -4.40
C GLN A 224 4.45 -3.08 -5.59
N ARG A 225 4.03 -1.88 -6.00
CA ARG A 225 3.13 -1.67 -7.14
C ARG A 225 3.89 -1.52 -8.46
N ARG A 226 5.23 -1.44 -8.44
CA ARG A 226 6.10 -1.46 -9.64
C ARG A 226 7.41 -2.22 -9.36
N PRO A 227 8.01 -2.87 -10.38
CA PRO A 227 9.35 -3.45 -10.27
C PRO A 227 10.38 -2.36 -9.99
N ARG A 228 11.34 -2.63 -9.10
CA ARG A 228 12.45 -1.71 -8.81
C ARG A 228 13.21 -1.26 -10.06
N ALA A 229 13.37 -2.14 -11.05
CA ALA A 229 14.12 -1.86 -12.27
C ALA A 229 13.51 -0.74 -13.14
N ASP A 230 12.21 -0.45 -12.97
CA ASP A 230 11.51 0.59 -13.75
C ASP A 230 11.52 1.96 -13.04
N LEU A 231 12.09 2.04 -11.83
CA LEU A 231 11.96 3.18 -10.92
C LEU A 231 13.22 4.05 -10.90
N ASP A 232 13.04 5.38 -10.83
CA ASP A 232 14.13 6.33 -10.63
C ASP A 232 14.51 6.41 -9.14
N LEU A 233 15.03 5.30 -8.62
CA LEU A 233 15.53 5.20 -7.25
C LEU A 233 16.99 4.77 -7.27
N ARG A 234 17.81 5.49 -6.49
CA ARG A 234 19.25 5.25 -6.37
C ARG A 234 19.58 5.03 -4.91
N ALA A 235 20.36 3.99 -4.63
CA ALA A 235 20.97 3.79 -3.34
C ALA A 235 22.47 4.08 -3.39
N THR A 236 22.98 4.68 -2.33
CA THR A 236 24.40 4.74 -2.02
C THR A 236 24.63 3.96 -0.73
N GLY A 237 25.53 2.98 -0.77
CA GLY A 237 25.81 2.09 0.35
C GLY A 237 25.03 0.75 0.28
N GLN A 238 25.62 -0.30 0.85
CA GLN A 238 25.13 -1.67 0.72
C GLN A 238 23.79 -1.91 1.42
N ASP A 239 23.56 -1.26 2.56
CA ASP A 239 22.33 -1.47 3.32
C ASP A 239 21.16 -0.70 2.72
N ALA A 240 21.42 0.47 2.12
CA ALA A 240 20.42 1.18 1.33
C ALA A 240 20.03 0.36 0.08
N GLU A 241 21.01 -0.25 -0.59
CA GLU A 241 20.78 -1.13 -1.74
C GLU A 241 19.96 -2.36 -1.35
N GLN A 242 20.28 -2.98 -0.20
CA GLN A 242 19.53 -4.10 0.37
C GLN A 242 18.12 -3.68 0.76
N TRP A 243 17.94 -2.52 1.40
CA TRP A 243 16.61 -2.06 1.80
C TRP A 243 15.70 -1.88 0.59
N LEU A 244 16.17 -1.23 -0.48
CA LEU A 244 15.37 -1.03 -1.68
C LEU A 244 15.00 -2.36 -2.38
N SER A 245 15.67 -3.48 -2.12
CA SER A 245 15.29 -4.79 -2.69
C SER A 245 14.19 -5.51 -1.89
N ILE A 246 13.94 -5.09 -0.64
CA ILE A 246 12.97 -5.71 0.28
C ILE A 246 11.92 -4.72 0.79
N ALA A 247 11.87 -3.50 0.25
CA ALA A 247 11.08 -2.43 0.82
C ALA A 247 9.59 -2.78 0.86
N GLN A 248 8.97 -2.58 2.02
CA GLN A 248 7.57 -2.89 2.27
C GLN A 248 6.99 -1.96 3.34
N ALA A 249 5.88 -1.28 3.02
CA ALA A 249 5.17 -0.36 3.91
C ALA A 249 3.86 -0.90 4.47
N PHE A 250 3.47 -2.13 4.09
CA PHE A 250 2.25 -2.79 4.52
C PHE A 250 2.54 -3.96 5.48
N ALA A 251 1.59 -4.27 6.35
CA ALA A 251 1.68 -5.41 7.25
C ALA A 251 1.43 -6.73 6.49
N GLY A 252 2.02 -7.82 6.98
CA GLY A 252 1.91 -9.14 6.35
C GLY A 252 3.27 -9.69 5.90
N PRO A 253 3.30 -10.92 5.37
CA PRO A 253 4.53 -11.54 4.87
C PRO A 253 5.16 -10.71 3.72
N PRO A 254 6.43 -11.00 3.35
CA PRO A 254 7.01 -10.49 2.12
C PRO A 254 6.09 -10.74 0.92
N GLY A 255 5.68 -9.66 0.25
CA GLY A 255 4.98 -9.79 -1.02
C GLY A 255 5.88 -10.37 -2.12
N ALA A 256 5.26 -10.96 -3.14
CA ALA A 256 5.99 -11.49 -4.29
C ALA A 256 6.56 -10.39 -5.21
N GLY A 257 6.29 -9.11 -4.91
CA GLY A 257 6.68 -7.99 -5.76
C GLY A 257 5.96 -7.99 -7.11
N ARG A 258 6.50 -7.20 -8.05
CA ARG A 258 6.17 -7.28 -9.48
C ARG A 258 7.46 -7.51 -10.22
N ASP A 259 7.66 -8.71 -10.76
CA ASP A 259 8.91 -9.08 -11.44
C ASP A 259 8.89 -8.76 -12.94
N GLU A 260 7.72 -8.49 -13.53
CA GLU A 260 7.59 -8.24 -14.97
C GLU A 260 7.68 -6.73 -15.31
N PRO A 261 8.65 -6.28 -16.12
CA PRO A 261 8.76 -4.90 -16.56
C PRO A 261 7.53 -4.48 -17.35
N ARG A 262 6.87 -3.38 -16.95
CA ARG A 262 5.88 -2.75 -17.82
C ARG A 262 6.66 -1.88 -18.78
N GLY A 263 6.78 -2.31 -20.04
CA GLY A 263 7.51 -1.61 -21.09
C GLY A 263 7.42 -0.07 -20.94
N ARG A 264 8.55 0.54 -20.60
CA ARG A 264 8.69 1.94 -20.17
C ARG A 264 7.90 2.87 -21.09
N ARG A 265 6.83 3.50 -20.58
CA ARG A 265 6.23 4.66 -21.28
C ARG A 265 7.05 5.89 -20.88
N PRO A 266 7.60 6.65 -21.85
CA PRO A 266 8.36 7.85 -21.52
C PRO A 266 7.46 8.85 -20.81
N HIS A 267 7.97 9.45 -19.72
CA HIS A 267 7.41 10.68 -19.17
C HIS A 267 7.27 11.69 -20.30
N ALA A 268 6.12 12.36 -20.39
CA ALA A 268 5.87 13.38 -21.39
C ALA A 268 6.79 14.59 -21.16
N GLY A 269 7.97 14.51 -21.74
CA GLY A 269 9.01 15.54 -21.75
C GLY A 269 9.96 15.27 -22.90
N SER A 270 9.80 16.05 -23.98
CA SER A 270 10.65 16.16 -25.17
C SER A 270 10.35 15.25 -26.37
N LEU A 271 10.55 15.84 -27.55
CA LEU A 271 9.96 15.53 -28.86
C LEU A 271 10.74 14.48 -29.67
N GLY A 272 10.02 13.78 -30.56
CA GLY A 272 10.46 13.48 -31.92
C GLY A 272 10.94 12.05 -32.22
N GLY A 273 10.21 11.33 -33.07
CA GLY A 273 10.74 10.13 -33.73
C GLY A 273 9.69 9.10 -34.16
N ASN A 274 9.36 9.09 -35.44
CA ASN A 274 8.38 8.23 -36.09
C ASN A 274 8.97 6.83 -36.39
N VAL A 275 8.39 5.73 -35.88
CA VAL A 275 8.67 4.37 -36.40
C VAL A 275 7.43 3.48 -36.39
N ARG A 276 7.22 2.82 -37.54
CA ARG A 276 6.09 1.97 -37.95
C ARG A 276 6.01 0.65 -37.16
N ARG A 277 4.78 0.20 -36.88
CA ARG A 277 4.46 -1.12 -36.31
C ARG A 277 4.57 -2.25 -37.35
N LYS A 278 5.05 -3.43 -36.91
CA LYS A 278 4.72 -4.74 -37.50
C LYS A 278 4.28 -5.71 -36.40
N SER A 279 3.23 -6.47 -36.70
CA SER A 279 2.54 -7.46 -35.87
C SER A 279 3.08 -8.87 -36.05
N GLN A 280 3.02 -9.70 -35.00
CA GLN A 280 2.96 -11.19 -35.00
C GLN A 280 2.56 -11.60 -33.56
N HIS A 281 1.37 -12.16 -33.26
CA HIS A 281 0.87 -13.55 -33.40
C HIS A 281 1.66 -14.65 -32.67
N GLY A 282 1.03 -15.26 -31.66
CA GLY A 282 1.11 -16.69 -31.37
C GLY A 282 1.54 -17.10 -29.94
N GLY A 283 0.72 -17.93 -29.28
CA GLY A 283 1.22 -18.97 -28.36
C GLY A 283 0.64 -18.99 -26.95
N VAL A 284 -0.43 -19.76 -26.74
CA VAL A 284 -0.94 -20.18 -25.43
C VAL A 284 -0.10 -21.36 -24.94
N LEU A 285 0.40 -21.31 -23.69
CA LEU A 285 0.87 -22.51 -22.97
C LEU A 285 0.54 -22.38 -21.48
N GLY A 286 -0.26 -23.33 -20.98
CA GLY A 286 -0.70 -23.38 -19.59
C GLY A 286 0.40 -23.83 -18.63
N LEU A 287 0.44 -23.20 -17.45
CA LEU A 287 1.31 -23.60 -16.35
C LEU A 287 0.47 -24.10 -15.16
N ARG A 288 0.75 -25.35 -14.78
CA ARG A 288 0.21 -26.05 -13.63
C ARG A 288 0.83 -25.49 -12.35
N HIS A 289 -0.02 -25.20 -11.37
CA HIS A 289 0.35 -24.86 -10.00
C HIS A 289 1.18 -25.96 -9.32
N ARG A 290 2.25 -25.57 -8.63
CA ARG A 290 2.83 -26.33 -7.53
C ARG A 290 3.08 -25.41 -6.35
N CYS A 291 2.34 -25.67 -5.28
CA CYS A 291 2.45 -25.04 -3.98
C CYS A 291 3.50 -25.79 -3.15
N ALA A 292 4.57 -25.11 -2.75
CA ALA A 292 5.58 -25.67 -1.85
C ALA A 292 5.31 -25.17 -0.43
N ARG A 293 4.98 -26.11 0.46
CA ARG A 293 4.75 -25.91 1.90
C ARG A 293 6.09 -25.84 2.63
N TYR A 294 6.27 -24.90 3.54
CA TYR A 294 7.19 -25.05 4.67
C TYR A 294 6.56 -24.53 5.96
N ARG A 295 6.66 -25.36 7.02
CA ARG A 295 6.31 -25.02 8.41
C ARG A 295 7.49 -24.25 9.03
N CYS A 296 7.21 -23.21 9.81
CA CYS A 296 8.18 -22.67 10.77
C CYS A 296 7.74 -22.98 12.19
N SER A 297 8.73 -23.41 12.96
CA SER A 297 8.75 -23.82 14.35
C SER A 297 8.79 -22.63 15.32
N ASP A 298 8.26 -22.85 16.52
CA ASP A 298 8.33 -21.97 17.69
C ASP A 298 9.75 -21.50 17.99
N THR A 299 9.92 -20.18 18.19
CA THR A 299 10.68 -19.47 19.26
C THR A 299 11.30 -18.16 18.76
N CYS A 300 11.03 -17.09 19.53
CA CYS A 300 11.85 -15.89 19.82
C CYS A 300 11.05 -14.59 19.81
N LEU A 301 10.35 -14.31 20.92
CA LEU A 301 9.95 -12.96 21.30
C LEU A 301 11.07 -12.33 22.15
N PRO A 302 11.60 -11.14 21.83
CA PRO A 302 12.45 -10.40 22.74
C PRO A 302 11.59 -9.66 23.79
N ARG A 303 12.03 -9.73 25.05
CA ARG A 303 11.50 -8.96 26.19
C ARG A 303 11.85 -7.47 26.05
N PRO A 304 11.03 -6.56 26.61
CA PRO A 304 11.31 -5.12 26.61
C PRO A 304 12.44 -4.78 27.59
N ALA A 305 13.33 -3.88 27.16
CA ALA A 305 14.30 -3.23 28.05
C ALA A 305 13.60 -2.10 28.83
N ALA A 306 14.06 -1.91 30.07
CA ALA A 306 13.56 -0.99 31.09
C ALA A 306 13.63 0.49 30.70
#